data_AF-A0A662XT51-F1
#
_entry.id   AF-A0A662XT51-F1
#
_cell.length_a   1.000
_cell.length_b   1.000
_cell.length_c   1.000
_cell.angle_alpha   90.00
_cell.angle_beta   90.00
_cell.angle_gamma   90.00
#
_symmetry.space_group_name_H-M   'P 1'
#
loop_
_entity.id
_entity.type
_entity.pdbx_description
1 polymer ?
#
loop_
_entity_poly.entity_id
_entity_poly.type
_entity_poly.pdbx_seq_one_letter_code
_entity_poly.pdbx_strand_id
1 'polypeptide(L)' 'VQITGVTISGLTGTATNLYDIVANSKVVSNWKFSGITVTASKTGSCSGQPSTIKCT' A
#
# COMPACT_ATOMS: atom_id res chain seq x y z
N VAL A 1 3.91 -18.85 4.09
CA VAL A 1 2.97 -18.03 3.29
C VAL A 1 3.76 -16.95 2.59
N GLN A 2 3.47 -16.66 1.32
CA GLN A 2 4.06 -15.57 0.55
C GLN A 2 2.93 -14.68 -0.01
N ILE A 3 3.15 -13.37 -0.10
CA ILE A 3 2.20 -12.41 -0.68
C ILE A 3 2.89 -11.70 -1.83
N THR A 4 2.65 -12.18 -3.05
CA THR A 4 3.35 -11.71 -4.25
C THR A 4 2.37 -11.27 -5.33
N GLY A 5 2.80 -10.38 -6.22
CA GLY A 5 2.02 -10.00 -7.41
C GLY A 5 0.80 -9.12 -7.15
N VAL A 6 0.75 -8.42 -6.01
CA VAL A 6 -0.37 -7.52 -5.68
C VAL A 6 -0.37 -6.30 -6.60
N THR A 7 -1.49 -6.06 -7.27
CA THR A 7 -1.71 -4.85 -8.07
C THR A 7 -2.89 -4.07 -7.51
N ILE A 8 -2.65 -2.80 -7.18
CA ILE A 8 -3.71 -1.85 -6.80
C ILE A 8 -3.65 -0.69 -7.78
N SER A 9 -4.78 -0.39 -8.40
CA SER A 9 -4.86 0.66 -9.42
C SER A 9 -6.17 1.41 -9.40
N GLY A 10 -6.11 2.73 -9.63
CA GLY A 10 -7.30 3.55 -9.91
C GLY A 10 -8.17 3.87 -8.70
N LEU A 11 -7.62 3.83 -7.48
CA LEU A 11 -8.37 4.20 -6.28
C LEU A 11 -8.54 5.71 -6.21
N THR A 12 -9.79 6.17 -6.11
CA THR A 12 -10.14 7.58 -5.95
C THR A 12 -11.20 7.75 -4.86
N GLY A 13 -11.31 8.95 -4.28
CA GLY A 13 -12.31 9.24 -3.25
C GLY A 13 -11.70 9.76 -1.95
N THR A 14 -12.42 9.62 -0.84
CA THR A 14 -11.99 10.08 0.49
C THR A 14 -11.88 8.91 1.47
N ALA A 15 -10.93 9.01 2.40
CA ALA A 15 -10.73 7.99 3.44
C ALA A 15 -10.22 8.61 4.75
N THR A 16 -10.39 7.91 5.86
CA THR A 16 -9.71 8.30 7.10
C THR A 16 -8.21 8.01 7.00
N ASN A 17 -7.84 6.78 6.58
CA ASN A 17 -6.46 6.33 6.40
C ASN A 17 -6.20 5.98 4.91
N LEU A 18 -5.08 6.44 4.34
CA LEU A 18 -4.68 6.15 2.96
C LEU A 18 -4.18 4.71 2.80
N TYR A 19 -3.31 4.27 3.72
CA TYR A 19 -2.75 2.92 3.75
C TYR A 19 -2.83 2.36 5.17
N ASP A 20 -2.89 1.04 5.30
CA ASP A 20 -2.64 0.38 6.58
C ASP A 20 -2.02 -0.98 6.30
N ILE A 21 -0.72 -0.95 6.04
CA ILE A 21 0.07 -2.11 5.65
C ILE A 21 0.95 -2.51 6.83
N VAL A 22 0.69 -3.71 7.35
CA VAL A 22 1.54 -4.34 8.36
C VAL A 22 1.83 -5.76 7.89
N ALA A 23 3.00 -5.94 7.28
CA ALA A 23 3.43 -7.20 6.69
C ALA A 23 4.83 -7.61 7.21
N ASN A 24 5.17 -8.88 7.03
CA ASN A 24 6.54 -9.36 7.22
C ASN A 24 7.33 -9.14 5.91
N SER A 25 8.34 -8.28 5.95
CA SER A 25 9.15 -7.92 4.77
C SER A 25 9.85 -9.11 4.09
N LYS A 26 10.01 -10.24 4.79
CA LYS A 26 10.66 -11.44 4.26
C LYS A 26 9.77 -12.24 3.29
N VAL A 27 8.47 -11.95 3.24
CA VAL A 27 7.51 -12.77 2.49
C VAL A 27 6.67 -12.00 1.48
N VAL A 28 6.97 -10.71 1.28
CA VAL A 28 6.29 -9.85 0.30
C VAL A 28 7.20 -9.50 -0.86
N SER A 29 6.68 -9.50 -2.08
CA SER A 29 7.41 -9.07 -3.27
C SER A 29 6.49 -8.70 -4.42
N ASN A 30 7.00 -7.97 -5.41
CA ASN A 30 6.29 -7.68 -6.67
C ASN A 30 4.93 -6.99 -6.49
N TRP A 31 4.85 -5.98 -5.62
CA TRP A 31 3.65 -5.15 -5.50
C TRP A 31 3.74 -3.93 -6.41
N LYS A 32 2.61 -3.53 -6.99
CA LYS A 32 2.50 -2.37 -7.88
C LYS A 32 1.27 -1.54 -7.55
N PHE A 33 1.48 -0.32 -7.05
CA PHE A 33 0.42 0.65 -6.80
C PHE A 33 0.49 1.76 -7.86
N SER A 34 -0.65 2.15 -8.43
CA SER A 34 -0.71 3.17 -9.47
C SER A 34 -2.05 3.89 -9.49
N GLY A 35 -2.10 5.16 -9.90
CA GLY A 35 -3.36 5.90 -9.97
C GLY A 35 -4.12 5.95 -8.65
N ILE A 36 -3.40 6.10 -7.53
CA ILE A 36 -4.01 6.32 -6.21
C ILE A 36 -4.20 7.83 -6.07
N THR A 37 -5.46 8.27 -6.06
CA THR A 37 -5.86 9.68 -5.89
C THR A 37 -6.95 9.74 -4.81
N VAL A 38 -6.57 9.35 -3.60
CA VAL A 38 -7.44 9.34 -2.43
C VAL A 38 -7.06 10.53 -1.55
N THR A 39 -8.04 11.34 -1.19
CA THR A 39 -7.87 12.38 -0.16
C THR A 39 -8.07 11.73 1.21
N ALA A 40 -6.97 11.52 1.93
CA ALA A 40 -7.00 10.92 3.25
C ALA A 40 -6.61 11.92 4.34
N SER A 41 -7.20 11.76 5.53
CA SER A 41 -6.80 12.56 6.70
C SER A 41 -5.50 12.08 7.36
N LYS A 42 -5.12 10.82 7.11
CA LYS A 42 -3.94 10.15 7.67
C LYS A 42 -3.39 9.14 6.66
N THR A 43 -2.09 8.85 6.71
CA THR A 43 -1.49 7.80 5.87
C THR A 43 -1.65 6.40 6.48
N GLY A 44 -1.94 6.27 7.79
CA GLY A 44 -2.01 5.01 8.54
C GLY A 44 -0.65 4.35 8.74
N SER A 45 -0.59 3.02 8.92
CA SER A 45 0.67 2.29 9.17
C SER A 45 1.27 1.80 7.87
N CYS A 46 2.61 1.84 7.76
CA CYS A 46 3.32 1.17 6.67
C CYS A 46 4.60 0.50 7.15
N SER A 47 4.48 -0.79 7.42
CA SER A 47 5.57 -1.66 7.83
C SER A 47 5.63 -2.92 6.98
N GLY A 48 6.83 -3.22 6.49
CA GLY A 48 7.14 -4.46 5.80
C GLY A 48 6.67 -4.56 4.36
N GLN A 49 6.01 -3.54 3.78
CA GLN A 49 5.78 -3.46 2.32
C GLN A 49 7.09 -3.50 1.52
N PRO A 50 7.04 -3.89 0.23
CA PRO A 50 8.17 -3.73 -0.69
C PRO A 50 8.64 -2.27 -0.77
N SER A 51 9.95 -2.05 -0.95
CA SER A 51 10.59 -0.72 -0.98
C SER A 51 10.11 0.19 -2.12
N THR A 52 9.52 -0.42 -3.17
CA THR A 52 8.89 0.25 -4.32
C THR A 52 7.55 0.89 -3.97
N ILE A 53 6.90 0.44 -2.88
CA ILE A 53 5.65 1.03 -2.41
C ILE A 53 5.97 2.16 -1.45
N LYS A 54 5.57 3.38 -1.82
CA LYS A 54 5.69 4.56 -0.98
C LYS A 54 4.36 4.84 -0.31
N CYS A 55 4.41 4.95 1.01
CA CYS A 55 3.30 5.44 1.82
C CYS A 55 3.59 6.89 2.16
N THR A 56 3.22 7.78 1.25
CA THR A 56 3.39 9.24 1.36
C THR A 56 2.05 9.89 1.13
#